data_AF-M4STK0-F1
#
_entry.id   AF-M4STK0-F1
#
_cell.length_a   1.000
_cell.length_b   1.000
_cell.length_c   1.000
_cell.angle_alpha   90.00
_cell.angle_beta   90.00
_cell.angle_gamma   90.00
#
_symmetry.space_group_name_H-M   'P 1'
#
loop_
_entity.id
_entity.type
_entity.pdbx_description
1 polymer ?
#
loop_
_entity_poly.entity_id
_entity_poly.type
_entity_poly.pdbx_seq_one_letter_code
_entity_poly.pdbx_strand_id
1 'polypeptide(L)'
;RYRKTRSNDCTEAKATTAAATLLCICAKDNNNDNSEPCIRTQTATSTWTTGSMTNLKTAFDEILGHCPTNKRTELTPEFLEQIAAELRADIKIISGAGYFGAYSATNCGGRSNAGLCVKYSGYTADPTTHNKKLPWLDDIEALAADLREQRQVINNFNQLHQALKTTRQSAFAIPNIMAGYKPPGAAEAEKNIPTETSNKQVQTEKECNKIDKDTDCAATPKCKWDTEEKDEKKKLQVK
;
A
#
# COMPACT_ATOMS: atom_id res chain seq x y z
N ARG A 1 13.45 -0.88 37.58
CA ARG A 1 14.59 -0.59 38.49
C ARG A 1 15.56 -1.75 38.39
N TYR A 2 16.82 -1.48 38.08
CA TYR A 2 17.92 -2.43 38.20
C TYR A 2 18.14 -2.74 39.69
N ARG A 3 18.15 -4.02 40.05
CA ARG A 3 18.20 -4.50 41.44
C ARG A 3 19.29 -5.55 41.66
N LYS A 4 20.07 -5.86 40.62
CA LYS A 4 21.13 -6.86 40.65
C LYS A 4 22.45 -6.23 40.18
N THR A 5 23.46 -7.06 40.04
CA THR A 5 24.71 -6.68 39.36
C THR A 5 24.42 -6.32 37.90
N ARG A 6 25.22 -5.44 37.32
CA ARG A 6 25.12 -5.06 35.90
C ARG A 6 25.09 -6.29 34.98
N SER A 7 25.93 -7.29 35.24
CA SER A 7 25.97 -8.54 34.47
C SER A 7 24.65 -9.33 34.45
N ASN A 8 23.82 -9.22 35.48
CA ASN A 8 22.52 -9.88 35.54
C ASN A 8 21.41 -9.03 34.90
N ASP A 9 21.55 -7.72 34.96
CA ASP A 9 20.60 -6.76 34.40
C ASP A 9 20.86 -6.45 32.92
N CYS A 10 22.09 -6.68 32.41
CA CYS A 10 22.46 -6.53 31.01
C CYS A 10 22.36 -7.85 30.25
N THR A 11 21.13 -8.40 30.28
CA THR A 11 20.73 -9.64 29.63
C THR A 11 19.40 -9.44 28.90
N GLU A 12 19.03 -10.41 28.06
CA GLU A 12 17.76 -10.44 27.33
C GLU A 12 16.52 -10.26 28.24
N ALA A 13 16.61 -10.61 29.53
CA ALA A 13 15.49 -10.54 30.47
C ALA A 13 15.18 -9.12 30.99
N LYS A 14 16.12 -8.18 30.82
CA LYS A 14 16.04 -6.82 31.40
C LYS A 14 16.39 -5.72 30.40
N ALA A 15 17.27 -5.98 29.45
CA ALA A 15 17.58 -5.09 28.34
C ALA A 15 16.57 -5.29 27.18
N THR A 16 15.27 -5.17 27.48
CA THR A 16 14.20 -5.43 26.50
C THR A 16 13.89 -4.22 25.61
N THR A 17 14.53 -3.07 25.84
CA THR A 17 14.34 -1.84 25.06
C THR A 17 15.68 -1.33 24.51
N ALA A 18 15.63 -0.52 23.44
CA ALA A 18 16.80 0.17 22.91
C ALA A 18 17.47 1.06 23.97
N ALA A 19 16.68 1.76 24.80
CA ALA A 19 17.19 2.59 25.89
C ALA A 19 17.92 1.77 26.97
N ALA A 20 17.37 0.62 27.37
CA ALA A 20 18.01 -0.26 28.34
C ALA A 20 19.29 -0.89 27.76
N THR A 21 19.26 -1.24 26.47
CA THR A 21 20.43 -1.73 25.72
C THR A 21 21.53 -0.68 25.70
N LEU A 22 21.20 0.56 25.34
CA LEU A 22 22.14 1.69 25.33
C LEU A 22 22.74 1.93 26.72
N LEU A 23 21.94 1.88 27.78
CA LEU A 23 22.46 1.98 29.16
C LEU A 23 23.41 0.85 29.50
N CYS A 24 23.12 -0.39 29.09
CA CYS A 24 24.01 -1.51 29.34
C CYS A 24 25.36 -1.40 28.63
N ILE A 25 25.40 -0.75 27.48
CA ILE A 25 26.63 -0.52 26.72
C ILE A 25 27.35 0.74 27.21
N CYS A 26 26.61 1.81 27.54
CA CYS A 26 27.16 3.15 27.74
C CYS A 26 27.13 3.66 29.18
N ALA A 27 26.50 2.99 30.14
CA ALA A 27 26.56 3.44 31.53
C ALA A 27 27.95 3.18 32.12
N LYS A 28 28.40 4.06 33.03
CA LYS A 28 29.63 3.87 33.79
C LYS A 28 29.44 2.81 34.87
N ASP A 29 30.42 1.94 35.07
CA ASP A 29 30.52 1.12 36.28
C ASP A 29 31.11 1.95 37.42
N ASN A 30 30.90 1.54 38.68
CA ASN A 30 31.40 2.29 39.84
C ASN A 30 32.90 2.12 40.12
N ASN A 31 33.61 1.35 39.28
CA ASN A 31 34.99 0.94 39.54
C ASN A 31 36.07 1.76 38.78
N ASN A 32 35.69 2.82 38.07
CA ASN A 32 36.56 3.72 37.30
C ASN A 32 37.33 3.11 36.11
N ASP A 33 37.21 1.80 35.85
CA ASP A 33 37.91 1.11 34.76
C ASP A 33 37.49 1.61 33.36
N ASN A 34 36.21 1.94 33.20
CA ASN A 34 35.60 2.39 31.96
C ASN A 34 34.79 3.67 32.21
N SER A 35 35.49 4.77 32.46
CA SER A 35 34.87 6.07 32.79
C SER A 35 34.16 6.74 31.60
N GLU A 36 34.45 6.31 30.37
CA GLU A 36 34.01 6.93 29.11
C GLU A 36 33.58 5.86 28.08
N PRO A 37 32.58 5.01 28.40
CA PRO A 37 32.29 3.80 27.64
C PRO A 37 31.81 4.05 26.20
N CYS A 38 31.07 5.13 25.94
CA CYS A 38 30.56 5.42 24.59
C CYS A 38 31.06 6.76 24.01
N ILE A 39 31.56 7.66 24.83
CA ILE A 39 32.10 8.95 24.39
C ILE A 39 33.19 9.45 25.34
N ARG A 40 34.27 10.00 24.79
CA ARG A 40 35.44 10.52 25.55
C ARG A 40 35.13 11.71 26.45
N THR A 41 33.96 12.33 26.30
CA THR A 41 33.50 13.46 27.10
C THR A 41 32.32 13.08 27.98
N GLN A 42 32.14 11.79 28.27
CA GLN A 42 31.00 11.35 29.07
C GLN A 42 31.15 11.84 30.52
N THR A 43 30.17 12.61 30.99
CA THR A 43 30.26 13.30 32.30
C THR A 43 29.31 12.75 33.35
N ALA A 44 28.38 11.85 33.00
CA ALA A 44 27.45 11.27 33.96
C ALA A 44 28.19 10.74 35.20
N THR A 45 27.79 11.21 36.38
CA THR A 45 28.33 10.79 37.68
C THR A 45 27.60 9.57 38.25
N SER A 46 26.39 9.31 37.74
CA SER A 46 25.64 8.09 38.02
C SER A 46 26.40 6.87 37.55
N THR A 47 26.77 6.01 38.50
CA THR A 47 27.44 4.76 38.23
C THR A 47 26.53 3.58 38.54
N TRP A 48 26.76 2.48 37.83
CA TRP A 48 26.16 1.20 38.17
C TRP A 48 26.83 0.67 39.43
N THR A 49 26.05 0.46 40.48
CA THR A 49 26.50 -0.13 41.74
C THR A 49 25.83 -1.49 41.93
N THR A 50 26.37 -2.33 42.81
CA THR A 50 25.74 -3.61 43.13
C THR A 50 24.32 -3.37 43.68
N GLY A 51 23.31 -3.80 42.93
CA GLY A 51 21.92 -3.73 43.36
C GLY A 51 21.20 -2.42 43.02
N SER A 52 21.85 -1.42 42.40
CA SER A 52 21.16 -0.21 41.92
C SER A 52 21.97 0.62 40.93
N MET A 53 21.26 1.42 40.14
CA MET A 53 21.82 2.61 39.50
C MET A 53 20.99 3.82 39.94
N THR A 54 21.60 4.76 40.65
CA THR A 54 20.93 5.99 41.08
C THR A 54 20.83 6.98 39.92
N ASN A 55 19.75 7.75 39.88
CA ASN A 55 19.48 8.75 38.84
C ASN A 55 19.62 8.21 37.40
N LEU A 56 19.08 7.00 37.16
CA LEU A 56 19.14 6.33 35.86
C LEU A 56 18.70 7.24 34.70
N LYS A 57 17.64 8.03 34.91
CA LYS A 57 17.15 8.97 33.91
C LYS A 57 18.21 10.02 33.56
N THR A 58 18.86 10.62 34.55
CA THR A 58 19.92 11.61 34.34
C THR A 58 21.10 11.01 33.58
N ALA A 59 21.50 9.78 33.93
CA ALA A 59 22.56 9.08 33.19
C ALA A 59 22.15 8.83 31.73
N PHE A 60 20.91 8.37 31.52
CA PHE A 60 20.38 8.13 30.18
C PHE A 60 20.28 9.41 29.36
N ASP A 61 19.74 10.49 29.92
CA ASP A 61 19.58 11.77 29.23
C ASP A 61 20.96 12.35 28.83
N GLU A 62 21.98 12.22 29.69
CA GLU A 62 23.34 12.64 29.36
C GLU A 62 23.93 11.82 28.21
N ILE A 63 23.84 10.49 28.27
CA ILE A 63 24.30 9.59 27.19
C ILE A 63 23.56 9.91 25.88
N LEU A 64 22.23 10.05 25.93
CA LEU A 64 21.40 10.35 24.77
C LEU A 64 21.69 11.74 24.20
N GLY A 65 22.07 12.70 25.04
CA GLY A 65 22.45 14.05 24.62
C GLY A 65 23.69 14.10 23.71
N HIS A 66 24.51 13.04 23.70
CA HIS A 66 25.64 12.91 22.77
C HIS A 66 25.26 12.28 21.42
N CYS A 67 24.05 11.72 21.30
CA CYS A 67 23.57 11.22 20.03
C CYS A 67 23.26 12.40 19.09
N PRO A 68 23.61 12.30 17.79
CA PRO A 68 23.30 13.35 16.84
C PRO A 68 21.79 13.53 16.69
N THR A 69 21.34 14.79 16.70
CA THR A 69 19.96 15.12 16.34
C THR A 69 19.80 14.89 14.84
N ASN A 70 19.20 13.75 14.48
CA ASN A 70 18.81 13.51 13.11
C ASN A 70 17.61 14.39 12.76
N LYS A 71 17.61 14.99 11.56
CA LYS A 71 16.39 15.58 11.01
C LYS A 71 15.32 14.48 10.94
N ARG A 72 14.05 14.84 11.01
CA ARG A 72 12.95 13.87 10.84
C ARG A 72 13.11 13.19 9.47
N THR A 73 13.69 12.00 9.45
CA THR A 73 13.75 11.13 8.28
C THR A 73 12.37 10.53 8.11
N GLU A 74 11.88 10.47 6.88
CA GLU A 74 10.69 9.70 6.56
C GLU A 74 10.96 8.23 6.91
N LEU A 75 10.12 7.66 7.76
CA LEU A 75 10.25 6.25 8.14
C LEU A 75 9.74 5.40 6.99
N THR A 76 10.67 4.93 6.16
CA THR A 76 10.38 3.98 5.08
C THR A 76 10.65 2.54 5.54
N PRO A 77 9.97 1.54 4.95
CA PRO A 77 10.29 0.13 5.16
C PRO A 77 11.79 -0.16 4.95
N GLU A 78 12.36 0.37 3.87
CA GLU A 78 13.76 0.13 3.49
C GLU A 78 14.73 0.66 4.55
N PHE A 79 14.43 1.83 5.13
CA PHE A 79 15.24 2.43 6.17
C PHE A 79 15.22 1.60 7.46
N LEU A 80 14.03 1.16 7.89
CA LEU A 80 13.89 0.36 9.10
C LEU A 80 14.55 -1.02 8.98
N GLU A 81 14.41 -1.67 7.81
CA GLU A 81 15.10 -2.94 7.54
C GLU A 81 16.61 -2.80 7.55
N GLN A 82 17.13 -1.75 6.91
CA GLN A 82 18.55 -1.51 6.87
C GLN A 82 19.11 -1.34 8.29
N ILE A 83 18.49 -0.47 9.10
CA ILE A 83 18.92 -0.26 10.49
C ILE A 83 18.81 -1.56 11.30
N ALA A 84 17.74 -2.34 11.12
CA ALA A 84 17.59 -3.58 11.85
C ALA A 84 18.70 -4.58 11.49
N ALA A 85 18.99 -4.74 10.19
CA ALA A 85 20.05 -5.61 9.70
C ALA A 85 21.44 -5.19 10.19
N GLU A 86 21.74 -3.88 10.18
CA GLU A 86 23.00 -3.33 10.70
C GLU A 86 23.16 -3.64 12.19
N LEU A 87 22.12 -3.43 12.99
CA LEU A 87 22.13 -3.73 14.43
C LEU A 87 22.30 -5.22 14.71
N ARG A 88 21.66 -6.11 13.93
CA ARG A 88 21.86 -7.57 14.03
C ARG A 88 23.30 -7.95 13.72
N ALA A 89 23.93 -7.33 12.71
CA ALA A 89 25.30 -7.62 12.29
C ALA A 89 26.36 -7.19 13.32
N ASP A 90 26.04 -6.22 14.17
CA ASP A 90 26.88 -5.80 15.28
C ASP A 90 26.91 -6.80 16.45
N ILE A 91 25.95 -7.72 16.51
CA ILE A 91 25.90 -8.77 17.55
C ILE A 91 26.95 -9.83 17.26
N LYS A 92 27.87 -10.04 18.21
CA LYS A 92 28.94 -11.06 18.10
C LYS A 92 28.56 -12.33 18.84
N ILE A 93 28.74 -13.47 18.19
CA ILE A 93 28.46 -14.78 18.78
C ILE A 93 29.72 -15.28 19.48
N ILE A 94 29.62 -15.55 20.78
CA ILE A 94 30.71 -16.03 21.62
C ILE A 94 30.16 -17.15 22.50
N SER A 95 30.75 -18.34 22.41
CA SER A 95 30.42 -19.48 23.28
C SER A 95 28.90 -19.80 23.38
N GLY A 96 28.18 -19.76 22.25
CA GLY A 96 26.74 -20.09 22.19
C GLY A 96 25.80 -18.97 22.65
N ALA A 97 26.28 -17.75 22.84
CA ALA A 97 25.46 -16.58 23.12
C ALA A 97 25.84 -15.40 22.21
N GLY A 98 24.89 -14.51 22.01
CA GLY A 98 25.08 -13.25 21.28
C GLY A 98 25.44 -12.14 22.26
N TYR A 99 26.32 -11.24 21.83
CA TYR A 99 26.77 -10.09 22.59
C TYR A 99 26.67 -8.84 21.74
N PHE A 100 25.87 -7.88 22.19
CA PHE A 100 25.81 -6.56 21.57
C PHE A 100 26.60 -5.56 22.39
N GLY A 101 27.57 -4.87 21.78
CA GLY A 101 28.57 -4.06 22.46
C GLY A 101 29.90 -4.78 22.65
N ALA A 102 30.82 -4.17 23.41
CA ALA A 102 32.18 -4.67 23.59
C ALA A 102 32.22 -5.76 24.66
N TYR A 103 32.37 -7.02 24.26
CA TYR A 103 32.68 -8.13 25.15
C TYR A 103 34.20 -8.30 25.31
N SER A 104 34.67 -8.53 26.54
CA SER A 104 36.09 -8.80 26.83
C SER A 104 36.33 -10.28 27.12
N ALA A 105 36.03 -10.75 28.34
CA ALA A 105 36.41 -12.10 28.76
C ALA A 105 35.36 -12.88 29.56
N THR A 106 34.54 -12.23 30.38
CA THR A 106 33.71 -12.93 31.38
C THR A 106 32.21 -12.75 31.14
N ASN A 107 31.71 -11.52 31.28
CA ASN A 107 30.28 -11.19 31.23
C ASN A 107 30.08 -9.72 30.86
N CYS A 108 28.84 -9.24 30.80
CA CYS A 108 28.51 -7.83 30.57
C CYS A 108 28.46 -7.00 31.86
N GLY A 109 29.55 -7.03 32.62
CA GLY A 109 29.66 -6.41 33.94
C GLY A 109 30.17 -4.96 33.94
N GLY A 110 30.60 -4.42 32.80
CA GLY A 110 31.03 -3.03 32.66
C GLY A 110 32.47 -2.69 33.07
N ARG A 111 33.30 -3.70 33.37
CA ARG A 111 34.71 -3.58 33.81
C ARG A 111 35.68 -3.96 32.69
N SER A 112 36.98 -3.65 32.78
CA SER A 112 37.93 -3.97 31.70
C SER A 112 38.11 -5.48 31.44
N ASN A 113 38.04 -6.31 32.49
CA ASN A 113 38.04 -7.78 32.38
C ASN A 113 36.64 -8.39 32.15
N ALA A 114 35.64 -7.52 32.02
CA ALA A 114 34.28 -7.81 31.62
C ALA A 114 33.96 -6.99 30.37
N GLY A 115 32.70 -6.99 29.94
CA GLY A 115 32.23 -6.28 28.75
C GLY A 115 31.28 -5.15 29.08
N LEU A 116 31.27 -4.15 28.21
CA LEU A 116 30.24 -3.14 28.06
C LEU A 116 29.28 -3.62 26.97
N CYS A 117 28.38 -4.52 27.35
CA CYS A 117 27.55 -5.25 26.40
C CYS A 117 26.17 -5.62 26.97
N VAL A 118 25.35 -6.23 26.12
CA VAL A 118 24.19 -7.02 26.52
C VAL A 118 24.42 -8.46 26.05
N LYS A 119 24.17 -9.43 26.95
CA LYS A 119 24.21 -10.85 26.62
C LYS A 119 22.83 -11.35 26.20
N TYR A 120 22.79 -12.18 25.15
CA TYR A 120 21.61 -12.88 24.67
C TYR A 120 21.88 -14.39 24.68
N SER A 121 21.40 -15.10 25.71
CA SER A 121 21.70 -16.53 25.86
C SER A 121 21.05 -17.35 24.75
N GLY A 122 21.82 -18.25 24.13
CA GLY A 122 21.32 -19.09 23.04
C GLY A 122 21.07 -18.34 21.73
N TYR A 123 21.51 -17.09 21.60
CA TYR A 123 21.60 -16.40 20.30
C TYR A 123 22.84 -16.95 19.59
N THR A 124 22.64 -17.90 18.69
CA THR A 124 23.73 -18.65 18.03
C THR A 124 23.91 -18.22 16.58
N ALA A 125 24.77 -18.92 15.84
CA ALA A 125 24.92 -18.72 14.40
C ALA A 125 23.65 -19.10 13.60
N ASP A 126 22.76 -19.91 14.19
CA ASP A 126 21.47 -20.23 13.59
C ASP A 126 20.50 -19.05 13.74
N PRO A 127 20.05 -18.43 12.63
CA PRO A 127 19.12 -17.29 12.66
C PRO A 127 17.78 -17.59 13.34
N THR A 128 17.35 -18.85 13.37
CA THR A 128 16.08 -19.23 14.03
C THR A 128 16.11 -18.98 15.54
N THR A 129 17.33 -18.85 16.11
CA THR A 129 17.52 -18.57 17.54
C THR A 129 17.44 -17.08 17.91
N HIS A 130 17.35 -16.18 16.92
CA HIS A 130 17.45 -14.73 17.12
C HIS A 130 16.13 -14.10 17.57
N ASN A 131 15.01 -14.69 17.18
CA ASN A 131 13.67 -14.19 17.48
C ASN A 131 13.44 -14.09 18.99
N LYS A 132 12.79 -13.00 19.44
CA LYS A 132 12.45 -12.72 20.85
C LYS A 132 13.64 -12.46 21.77
N LYS A 133 14.87 -12.49 21.24
CA LYS A 133 16.07 -12.17 22.01
C LYS A 133 16.24 -10.66 22.17
N LEU A 134 15.79 -9.89 21.18
CA LEU A 134 15.82 -8.43 21.17
C LEU A 134 14.42 -7.90 20.83
N PRO A 135 13.45 -7.89 21.76
CA PRO A 135 12.07 -7.53 21.45
C PRO A 135 11.92 -6.17 20.76
N TRP A 136 12.69 -5.17 21.18
CA TRP A 136 12.67 -3.85 20.55
C TRP A 136 13.17 -3.84 19.10
N LEU A 137 14.03 -4.77 18.73
CA LEU A 137 14.55 -4.92 17.37
C LEU A 137 13.58 -5.74 16.52
N ASP A 138 12.99 -6.79 17.11
CA ASP A 138 11.89 -7.54 16.51
C ASP A 138 10.70 -6.61 16.17
N ASP A 139 10.39 -5.66 17.05
CA ASP A 139 9.32 -4.66 16.85
C ASP A 139 9.64 -3.70 15.68
N ILE A 140 10.91 -3.35 15.47
CA ILE A 140 11.35 -2.52 14.32
C ILE A 140 11.19 -3.31 13.00
N GLU A 141 11.58 -4.58 13.01
CA GLU A 141 11.45 -5.49 11.86
C GLU A 141 9.95 -5.68 11.50
N ALA A 142 9.10 -5.86 12.51
CA ALA A 142 7.65 -5.95 12.33
C ALA A 142 7.05 -4.65 11.75
N LEU A 143 7.43 -3.49 12.29
CA LEU A 143 6.98 -2.20 11.76
C LEU A 143 7.40 -1.99 10.29
N ALA A 144 8.60 -2.45 9.91
CA ALA A 144 9.05 -2.38 8.53
C ALA A 144 8.17 -3.24 7.59
N ALA A 145 7.80 -4.44 8.04
CA ALA A 145 6.90 -5.32 7.30
C ALA A 145 5.50 -4.70 7.13
N ASP A 146 4.93 -4.14 8.20
CA ASP A 146 3.61 -3.48 8.18
C ASP A 146 3.60 -2.28 7.21
N LEU A 147 4.63 -1.44 7.26
CA LEU A 147 4.75 -0.30 6.34
C LEU A 147 4.88 -0.75 4.87
N ARG A 148 5.55 -1.88 4.62
CA ARG A 148 5.64 -2.43 3.26
C ARG A 148 4.29 -2.93 2.78
N GLU A 149 3.56 -3.67 3.60
CA GLU A 149 2.22 -4.16 3.26
C GLU A 149 1.29 -2.98 2.98
N GLN A 150 1.28 -1.97 3.85
CA GLN A 150 0.49 -0.76 3.66
C GLN A 150 0.80 -0.07 2.34
N ARG A 151 2.08 0.08 1.99
CA ARG A 151 2.51 0.69 0.72
C ARG A 151 2.00 -0.11 -0.49
N GLN A 152 2.04 -1.44 -0.42
CA GLN A 152 1.50 -2.30 -1.49
C GLN A 152 -0.01 -2.13 -1.64
N VAL A 153 -0.77 -2.10 -0.54
CA VAL A 153 -2.22 -1.88 -0.56
C VAL A 153 -2.59 -0.53 -1.18
N ILE A 154 -1.89 0.54 -0.79
CA ILE A 154 -2.11 1.89 -1.35
C ILE A 154 -1.81 1.93 -2.85
N ASN A 155 -0.72 1.30 -3.29
CA ASN A 155 -0.37 1.22 -4.71
C ASN A 155 -1.46 0.49 -5.51
N ASN A 156 -1.95 -0.64 -5.02
CA ASN A 156 -3.02 -1.40 -5.66
C ASN A 156 -4.33 -0.59 -5.72
N PHE A 157 -4.69 0.09 -4.63
CA PHE A 157 -5.85 0.97 -4.60
C PHE A 157 -5.74 2.10 -5.63
N ASN A 158 -4.58 2.76 -5.70
CA ASN A 158 -4.34 3.83 -6.66
C ASN A 158 -4.43 3.35 -8.10
N GLN A 159 -3.89 2.16 -8.41
CA GLN A 159 -4.02 1.54 -9.73
C GLN A 159 -5.49 1.26 -10.08
N LEU A 160 -6.25 0.66 -9.16
CA LEU A 160 -7.68 0.40 -9.35
C LEU A 160 -8.47 1.71 -9.52
N HIS A 161 -8.16 2.73 -8.73
CA HIS A 161 -8.80 4.04 -8.81
C HIS A 161 -8.54 4.70 -10.17
N GLN A 162 -7.31 4.63 -10.69
CA GLN A 162 -7.00 5.14 -12.04
C GLN A 162 -7.76 4.36 -13.12
N ALA A 163 -7.79 3.03 -13.05
CA ALA A 163 -8.55 2.20 -13.99
C ALA A 163 -10.05 2.56 -13.98
N LEU A 164 -10.64 2.76 -12.80
CA LEU A 164 -12.04 3.19 -12.66
C LEU A 164 -12.26 4.58 -13.24
N LYS A 165 -11.35 5.52 -12.98
CA LYS A 165 -11.40 6.89 -13.52
C LYS A 165 -11.34 6.88 -15.05
N THR A 166 -10.40 6.14 -15.64
CA THR A 166 -10.29 5.98 -17.10
C THR A 166 -11.55 5.33 -17.67
N THR A 167 -12.04 4.25 -17.07
CA THR A 167 -13.28 3.58 -17.50
C THR A 167 -14.47 4.52 -17.50
N ARG A 168 -14.63 5.32 -16.43
CA ARG A 168 -15.65 6.36 -16.33
C ARG A 168 -15.50 7.38 -17.46
N GLN A 169 -14.30 7.90 -17.70
CA GLN A 169 -14.05 8.87 -18.76
C GLN A 169 -14.37 8.32 -20.15
N SER A 170 -13.97 7.08 -20.44
CA SER A 170 -14.30 6.40 -21.69
C SER A 170 -15.81 6.25 -21.88
N ALA A 171 -16.55 5.86 -20.83
CA ALA A 171 -18.00 5.75 -20.88
C ALA A 171 -18.69 7.09 -21.21
N PHE A 172 -18.23 8.19 -20.60
CA PHE A 172 -18.75 9.53 -20.90
C PHE A 172 -18.38 10.03 -22.30
N ALA A 173 -17.35 9.47 -22.95
CA ALA A 173 -16.97 9.83 -24.31
C ALA A 173 -17.83 9.13 -25.38
N ILE A 174 -18.54 8.04 -25.04
CA ILE A 174 -19.34 7.24 -25.99
C ILE A 174 -20.35 8.09 -26.78
N PRO A 175 -21.14 8.99 -26.19
CA PRO A 175 -22.10 9.81 -26.94
C PRO A 175 -21.43 10.68 -28.01
N ASN A 176 -20.26 11.26 -27.70
CA ASN A 176 -19.51 12.08 -28.65
C ASN A 176 -18.93 11.24 -29.80
N ILE A 177 -18.46 10.02 -29.50
CA ILE A 177 -17.98 9.08 -30.51
C ILE A 177 -19.13 8.67 -31.44
N MET A 178 -20.32 8.36 -30.89
CA MET A 178 -21.49 8.01 -31.69
C MET A 178 -22.00 9.19 -32.54
N ALA A 179 -21.89 10.43 -32.07
CA ALA A 179 -22.25 11.61 -32.85
C ALA A 179 -21.37 11.80 -34.10
N GLY A 180 -20.10 11.38 -34.03
CA GLY A 180 -19.17 11.39 -35.18
C GLY A 180 -19.19 10.12 -36.03
N TYR A 181 -19.91 9.08 -35.61
CA TYR A 181 -19.94 7.80 -36.30
C TYR A 181 -20.81 7.87 -37.55
N LYS A 182 -20.19 7.86 -38.74
CA LYS A 182 -20.86 7.58 -40.00
C LYS A 182 -20.77 6.07 -40.29
N PRO A 183 -21.89 5.36 -40.48
CA PRO A 183 -21.86 3.94 -40.78
C PRO A 183 -21.12 3.67 -42.10
N PRO A 184 -20.36 2.56 -42.20
CA PRO A 184 -19.75 2.14 -43.46
C PRO A 184 -20.88 1.86 -44.45
N GLY A 185 -20.95 2.67 -45.50
CA GLY A 185 -22.07 2.72 -46.46
C GLY A 185 -22.54 4.13 -46.80
N ALA A 186 -22.16 5.15 -46.00
CA ALA A 186 -22.48 6.55 -46.29
C ALA A 186 -21.49 7.25 -47.25
N ALA A 187 -20.47 6.54 -47.75
CA ALA A 187 -19.53 7.04 -48.73
C ALA A 187 -19.57 6.13 -49.96
N GLU A 188 -20.67 6.23 -50.70
CA GLU A 188 -20.79 6.05 -52.16
C GLU A 188 -22.28 6.03 -52.53
N ALA A 189 -22.93 7.19 -52.39
CA ALA A 189 -24.16 7.47 -53.10
C ALA A 189 -24.23 8.94 -53.53
N GLU A 190 -23.08 9.55 -53.83
CA GLU A 190 -23.00 10.69 -54.76
C GLU A 190 -22.44 10.16 -56.09
N LYS A 191 -23.23 9.34 -56.78
CA LYS A 191 -23.39 9.26 -58.24
C LYS A 191 -24.17 7.99 -58.61
N ASN A 192 -25.39 8.23 -59.10
CA ASN A 192 -26.29 7.35 -59.87
C ASN A 192 -27.33 6.50 -59.09
N ILE A 193 -28.60 6.91 -59.27
CA ILE A 193 -29.93 6.31 -58.98
C ILE A 193 -30.10 5.00 -59.82
N PRO A 194 -30.89 3.92 -59.48
CA PRO A 194 -32.30 3.91 -58.99
C PRO A 194 -32.79 2.86 -57.94
N THR A 195 -33.71 3.33 -57.08
CA THR A 195 -35.07 2.86 -56.71
C THR A 195 -35.42 1.38 -56.38
N GLU A 196 -36.17 1.23 -55.28
CA GLU A 196 -37.42 0.42 -55.08
C GLU A 196 -37.44 -0.61 -53.93
N THR A 197 -38.07 -0.25 -52.80
CA THR A 197 -38.95 -1.22 -52.09
C THR A 197 -40.03 -0.63 -51.17
N SER A 198 -40.13 0.70 -50.98
CA SER A 198 -41.18 1.28 -50.10
C SER A 198 -42.42 1.84 -50.82
N ASN A 199 -42.51 1.76 -52.15
CA ASN A 199 -43.57 2.47 -52.91
C ASN A 199 -44.86 1.66 -53.17
N LYS A 200 -44.90 0.35 -52.91
CA LYS A 200 -46.06 -0.48 -53.34
C LYS A 200 -47.35 -0.19 -52.58
N GLN A 201 -47.28 0.15 -51.30
CA GLN A 201 -48.50 0.39 -50.50
C GLN A 201 -49.11 1.78 -50.80
N VAL A 202 -48.26 2.80 -51.00
CA VAL A 202 -48.70 4.17 -51.33
C VAL A 202 -49.18 4.31 -52.78
N GLN A 203 -48.62 3.53 -53.72
CA GLN A 203 -49.11 3.51 -55.11
C GLN A 203 -50.49 2.85 -55.23
N THR A 204 -50.71 1.73 -54.52
CA THR A 204 -51.99 1.01 -54.61
C THR A 204 -53.16 1.86 -54.11
N GLU A 205 -52.94 2.68 -53.09
CA GLU A 205 -53.95 3.62 -52.57
C GLU A 205 -54.21 4.79 -53.52
N LYS A 206 -53.17 5.31 -54.21
CA LYS A 206 -53.34 6.34 -55.26
C LYS A 206 -54.02 5.82 -56.52
N GLU A 207 -53.91 4.53 -56.82
CA GLU A 207 -54.59 3.89 -57.96
C GLU A 207 -56.09 3.70 -57.69
N CYS A 208 -56.46 3.24 -56.49
CA CYS A 208 -57.87 3.15 -56.11
C CYS A 208 -58.54 4.54 -56.07
N ASN A 209 -57.88 5.57 -55.55
CA ASN A 209 -58.45 6.94 -55.45
C ASN A 209 -58.67 7.66 -56.79
N LYS A 210 -58.28 7.08 -57.93
CA LYS A 210 -58.51 7.64 -59.28
C LYS A 210 -59.75 7.10 -59.97
N ILE A 211 -60.41 6.10 -59.39
CA ILE A 211 -61.61 5.49 -59.96
C ILE A 211 -62.83 6.20 -59.36
N ASP A 212 -63.63 6.85 -60.21
CA ASP A 212 -64.77 7.68 -59.81
C ASP A 212 -66.13 7.05 -60.15
N LYS A 213 -66.14 5.79 -60.62
CA LYS A 213 -67.35 5.03 -61.01
C LYS A 213 -67.32 3.59 -60.49
N ASP A 214 -68.48 3.13 -60.02
CA ASP A 214 -68.69 1.78 -59.47
C ASP A 214 -68.40 0.66 -60.49
N THR A 215 -68.79 0.86 -61.76
CA THR A 215 -68.58 -0.13 -62.84
C THR A 215 -67.10 -0.40 -63.12
N ASP A 216 -66.23 0.57 -62.83
CA ASP A 216 -64.79 0.48 -63.10
C ASP A 216 -64.04 -0.17 -61.92
N CYS A 217 -64.64 -0.21 -60.72
CA CYS A 217 -64.08 -0.92 -59.57
C CYS A 217 -64.05 -2.44 -59.76
N ALA A 218 -65.04 -3.00 -60.46
CA ALA A 218 -65.13 -4.44 -60.71
C ALA A 218 -63.95 -5.00 -61.53
N ALA A 219 -63.28 -4.16 -62.31
CA ALA A 219 -62.10 -4.51 -63.10
C ALA A 219 -60.78 -4.49 -62.29
N THR A 220 -60.81 -3.97 -61.06
CA THR A 220 -59.64 -3.84 -60.17
C THR A 220 -59.79 -4.70 -58.92
N PRO A 221 -59.22 -5.92 -58.90
CA PRO A 221 -59.45 -6.88 -57.82
C PRO A 221 -58.93 -6.45 -56.44
N LYS A 222 -58.08 -5.41 -56.38
CA LYS A 222 -57.41 -4.89 -55.18
C LYS A 222 -58.17 -3.75 -54.48
N CYS A 223 -59.24 -3.22 -55.06
CA CYS A 223 -60.07 -2.17 -54.46
C CYS A 223 -61.48 -2.73 -54.14
N LYS A 224 -62.18 -2.12 -53.18
CA LYS A 224 -63.56 -2.41 -52.79
C LYS A 224 -64.38 -1.12 -52.81
N TRP A 225 -65.56 -1.19 -53.42
CA TRP A 225 -66.55 -0.12 -53.39
C TRP A 225 -67.44 -0.26 -52.14
N ASP A 226 -67.59 0.83 -51.38
CA ASP A 226 -68.41 0.95 -50.20
C ASP A 226 -69.68 1.75 -50.55
N THR A 227 -70.80 1.04 -50.63
CA THR A 227 -72.11 1.61 -51.00
C THR A 227 -72.78 2.37 -49.87
N GLU A 228 -72.28 2.28 -48.63
CA GLU A 228 -72.85 2.97 -47.46
C GLU A 228 -72.15 4.31 -47.17
N GLU A 229 -70.99 4.55 -47.76
CA GLU A 229 -70.26 5.82 -47.63
C GLU A 229 -71.00 6.96 -48.37
N LYS A 230 -71.18 8.10 -47.71
CA LYS A 230 -71.99 9.21 -48.24
C LYS A 230 -71.17 10.22 -49.04
N ASP A 231 -69.85 10.25 -48.83
CA ASP A 231 -68.92 11.06 -49.60
C ASP A 231 -68.48 10.30 -50.86
N GLU A 232 -68.93 10.77 -52.03
CA GLU A 232 -68.65 10.13 -53.33
C GLU A 232 -67.15 9.95 -53.61
N LYS A 233 -66.28 10.76 -52.99
CA LYS A 233 -64.82 10.67 -53.15
C LYS A 233 -64.16 9.65 -52.23
N LYS A 234 -64.90 9.03 -51.31
CA LYS A 234 -64.39 8.06 -50.32
C LYS A 234 -65.04 6.69 -50.40
N LYS A 235 -65.95 6.50 -51.35
CA LYS A 235 -66.61 5.22 -51.60
C LYS A 235 -65.65 4.11 -52.08
N LEU A 236 -64.38 4.39 -52.36
CA LEU A 236 -63.41 3.38 -52.79
C LEU A 236 -62.27 3.17 -51.80
N GLN A 237 -62.06 1.93 -51.38
CA GLN A 237 -61.01 1.55 -50.42
C GLN A 237 -60.14 0.41 -50.94
N VAL A 238 -58.90 0.32 -50.48
CA VAL A 238 -58.01 -0.83 -50.77
C VAL A 238 -58.53 -2.04 -49.99
N LYS A 239 -58.60 -3.22 -50.62
CA LYS A 239 -58.96 -4.47 -49.93
C LYS A 239 -57.90 -4.93 -48.94
#